data_AF-W3X522-F1
#
_entry.id   AF-W3X522-F1
#
_cell.length_a   1.000
_cell.length_b   1.000
_cell.length_c   1.000
_cell.angle_alpha   90.00
_cell.angle_beta   90.00
_cell.angle_gamma   90.00
#
_symmetry.space_group_name_H-M   'P 1'
#
loop_
_entity.id
_entity.type
_entity.pdbx_description
1 polymer ?
#
loop_
_entity_poly.entity_id
_entity_poly.type
_entity_poly.pdbx_seq_one_letter_code
_entity_poly.pdbx_strand_id
1 'polypeptide(L)'
;MSSMATTHIQDLPTEILFGIFAYLSRSAPSERSLHEQPDAALLRADPANGPFPAHLKSISCVCKRWRAIILPVLFRNVIWRPQISSFESIDLRPHDMLRFLKDQDLAYNVLTFTLMVDFATEEVEESELHRKIWPGDLAKLWTRLFSVIDPLRFTIMAPPATLAAFMNRMLFLTDAWSFDIPYHIFSLAWSSRQAKKATVKSPPSPSLEPQSTPGPSQTSTTTSHNGDDGLSERRHVDLKASLGHGTISLPDGKHKLVVPPTSTLFTIRPWTSVLLNEGSSIRAYHTYEYFLRQPPSMLSALLGTGEYPNNVALLPPTIVDFNYIAVFPLASHIQNLFANLPKIERLFVQLTPRPSNQILQDKKAMRNIDMADLWMERNTAYSHLFAELTQVDPQGNWGTLKVFESGDAADRESWNMAVEFLKQSEITNWVVERDGSLVKVGEDGDDKPAARSAGSVVHHLLGDESLSVPLLSVPPPSPPPCLTLDFCRHVSLVYSSGT
;
A
#
# COMPACT_ATOMS: atom_id res chain seq x y z
N MET A 1 -13.56 48.77 -41.44
CA MET A 1 -12.51 48.22 -40.54
C MET A 1 -13.17 47.11 -39.75
N SER A 2 -12.86 45.84 -40.07
CA SER A 2 -13.43 44.70 -39.37
C SER A 2 -12.83 44.63 -37.97
N SER A 3 -13.66 44.75 -36.94
CA SER A 3 -13.26 44.52 -35.55
C SER A 3 -12.80 43.06 -35.44
N MET A 4 -11.51 42.82 -35.22
CA MET A 4 -11.04 41.51 -34.81
C MET A 4 -11.66 41.22 -33.45
N ALA A 5 -12.61 40.28 -33.41
CA ALA A 5 -13.16 39.78 -32.16
C ALA A 5 -12.02 39.17 -31.34
N THR A 6 -11.65 39.82 -30.24
CA THR A 6 -10.69 39.29 -29.28
C THR A 6 -11.33 38.11 -28.56
N THR A 7 -10.94 36.90 -28.95
CA THR A 7 -11.35 35.67 -28.26
C THR A 7 -10.58 35.55 -26.96
N HIS A 8 -11.25 35.55 -25.81
CA HIS A 8 -10.61 35.30 -24.53
C HIS A 8 -10.69 33.80 -24.20
N ILE A 9 -9.61 33.26 -23.61
CA ILE A 9 -9.59 31.87 -23.13
C ILE A 9 -10.72 31.58 -22.12
N GLN A 10 -11.24 32.60 -21.46
CA GLN A 10 -12.36 32.47 -20.52
C GLN A 10 -13.71 32.21 -21.22
N ASP A 11 -13.82 32.45 -22.52
CA ASP A 11 -15.03 32.20 -23.29
C ASP A 11 -15.19 30.72 -23.67
N LEU A 12 -14.16 29.90 -23.44
CA LEU A 12 -14.20 28.47 -23.70
C LEU A 12 -15.17 27.74 -22.75
N PRO A 13 -15.85 26.66 -23.21
CA PRO A 13 -16.62 25.76 -22.35
C PRO A 13 -15.76 25.12 -21.25
N THR A 14 -16.42 24.73 -20.16
CA THR A 14 -15.75 24.18 -18.96
C THR A 14 -15.04 22.87 -19.26
N GLU A 15 -15.60 22.06 -20.15
CA GLU A 15 -15.06 20.78 -20.61
C GLU A 15 -13.76 20.96 -21.39
N ILE A 16 -13.68 22.01 -22.21
CA ILE A 16 -12.49 22.34 -23.00
C ILE A 16 -11.38 22.86 -22.08
N LEU A 17 -11.71 23.75 -21.15
CA LEU A 17 -10.77 24.21 -20.14
C LEU A 17 -10.25 23.04 -19.28
N PHE A 18 -11.13 22.14 -18.86
CA PHE A 18 -10.75 20.93 -18.14
C PHE A 18 -9.82 20.04 -18.97
N GLY A 19 -10.13 19.82 -20.26
CA GLY A 19 -9.27 19.07 -21.17
C GLY A 19 -7.87 19.67 -21.29
N ILE A 20 -7.78 20.98 -21.53
CA ILE A 20 -6.51 21.71 -21.58
C ILE A 20 -5.71 21.53 -20.28
N PHE A 21 -6.39 21.70 -19.14
CA PHE A 21 -5.74 21.56 -17.85
C PHE A 21 -5.36 20.11 -17.51
N ALA A 22 -6.10 19.12 -18.00
CA ALA A 22 -5.79 17.71 -17.81
C ALA A 22 -4.46 17.33 -18.49
N TYR A 23 -4.11 17.94 -19.63
CA TYR A 23 -2.78 17.76 -20.24
C TYR A 23 -1.63 18.29 -19.37
N LEU A 24 -1.91 19.20 -18.44
CA LEU A 24 -0.93 19.70 -17.48
C LEU A 24 -0.87 18.85 -16.21
N SER A 25 -1.81 17.91 -16.04
CA SER A 25 -1.80 16.95 -14.93
C SER A 25 -0.85 15.79 -15.25
N ARG A 26 -0.02 15.40 -14.27
CA ARG A 26 0.86 14.24 -14.35
C ARG A 26 0.37 13.13 -13.42
N SER A 27 0.81 11.90 -13.68
CA SER A 27 0.65 10.77 -12.75
C SER A 27 1.18 11.15 -11.37
N ALA A 28 0.59 10.59 -10.32
CA ALA A 28 1.05 10.84 -8.96
C ALA A 28 2.50 10.35 -8.80
N PRO A 29 3.36 11.06 -8.05
CA PRO A 29 4.66 10.49 -7.65
C PRO A 29 4.50 9.14 -6.96
N SER A 30 3.43 8.96 -6.18
CA SER A 30 3.07 7.68 -5.56
C SER A 30 2.60 6.58 -6.52
N GLU A 31 2.50 6.83 -7.82
CA GLU A 31 2.22 5.80 -8.82
C GLU A 31 3.51 5.30 -9.49
N ARG A 32 4.54 6.14 -9.59
CA ARG A 32 5.80 5.80 -10.27
C ARG A 32 6.94 5.51 -9.31
N SER A 33 6.96 6.17 -8.16
CA SER A 33 8.14 6.23 -7.29
C SER A 33 8.10 5.27 -6.11
N LEU A 34 7.02 4.51 -5.91
CA LEU A 34 6.93 3.58 -4.76
C LEU A 34 7.91 2.40 -4.83
N HIS A 35 8.46 2.13 -6.02
CA HIS A 35 9.46 1.06 -6.26
C HIS A 35 10.90 1.61 -6.26
N GLU A 36 11.08 2.92 -6.11
CA GLU A 36 12.38 3.57 -6.01
C GLU A 36 12.86 3.60 -4.55
N GLN A 37 14.10 4.02 -4.32
CA GLN A 37 14.66 4.17 -2.98
C GLN A 37 13.80 5.13 -2.12
N PRO A 38 13.31 4.71 -0.95
CA PRO A 38 12.61 5.60 -0.03
C PRO A 38 13.52 6.74 0.47
N ASP A 39 13.18 7.98 0.12
CA ASP A 39 13.85 9.17 0.63
C ASP A 39 12.87 10.33 0.91
N ALA A 40 13.30 11.33 1.69
CA ALA A 40 12.44 12.47 2.06
C ALA A 40 12.05 13.39 0.88
N ALA A 41 12.75 13.27 -0.26
CA ALA A 41 12.50 14.00 -1.50
C ALA A 41 11.62 13.22 -2.50
N LEU A 42 11.39 11.94 -2.28
CA LEU A 42 10.74 11.00 -3.21
C LEU A 42 9.35 11.47 -3.62
N LEU A 43 8.63 12.01 -2.66
CA LEU A 43 7.27 12.54 -2.82
C LEU A 43 7.26 14.08 -2.90
N ARG A 44 8.41 14.72 -3.08
CA ARG A 44 8.49 16.14 -3.43
C ARG A 44 8.36 16.26 -4.94
N ALA A 45 7.80 17.38 -5.40
CA ALA A 45 7.91 17.72 -6.80
C ALA A 45 9.39 17.94 -7.11
N ASP A 46 9.98 17.07 -7.92
CA ASP A 46 11.37 17.16 -8.32
C ASP A 46 11.61 18.46 -9.14
N PRO A 47 12.57 19.32 -8.76
CA PRO A 47 12.92 20.51 -9.53
C PRO A 47 13.46 20.19 -10.94
N ALA A 48 14.06 19.01 -11.16
CA ALA A 48 14.59 18.57 -12.45
C ALA A 48 13.50 18.06 -13.41
N ASN A 49 12.38 17.56 -12.89
CA ASN A 49 11.20 17.16 -13.68
C ASN A 49 10.32 18.34 -14.16
N GLY A 50 10.81 19.57 -13.96
CA GLY A 50 10.18 20.82 -14.38
C GLY A 50 9.02 21.26 -13.45
N PRO A 51 8.63 22.54 -13.49
CA PRO A 51 7.70 23.18 -12.54
C PRO A 51 6.22 22.75 -12.71
N PHE A 52 5.92 21.60 -13.31
CA PHE A 52 4.57 21.29 -13.78
C PHE A 52 3.46 21.11 -12.70
N PRO A 53 3.69 20.51 -11.52
CA PRO A 53 2.70 20.55 -10.44
C PRO A 53 2.50 21.97 -9.88
N ALA A 54 3.43 22.91 -10.12
CA ALA A 54 3.21 24.32 -9.85
C ALA A 54 2.23 24.96 -10.84
N HIS A 55 2.12 24.46 -12.09
CA HIS A 55 1.18 25.03 -13.07
C HIS A 55 -0.29 24.84 -12.68
N LEU A 56 -0.70 23.66 -12.20
CA LEU A 56 -2.09 23.48 -11.73
C LEU A 56 -2.40 24.37 -10.53
N LYS A 57 -1.45 24.52 -9.59
CA LYS A 57 -1.60 25.45 -8.47
C LYS A 57 -1.70 26.91 -8.95
N SER A 58 -0.86 27.32 -9.88
CA SER A 58 -0.91 28.65 -10.50
C SER A 58 -2.22 28.90 -11.26
N ILE A 59 -2.71 27.92 -12.02
CA ILE A 59 -4.00 27.98 -12.74
C ILE A 59 -5.15 28.17 -11.75
N SER A 60 -5.09 27.50 -10.60
CA SER A 60 -6.09 27.66 -9.54
C SER A 60 -6.15 29.06 -8.91
N CYS A 61 -5.12 29.89 -9.16
CA CYS A 61 -5.03 31.28 -8.68
C CYS A 61 -5.46 32.31 -9.72
N VAL A 62 -5.76 31.91 -10.97
CA VAL A 62 -6.10 32.86 -12.05
C VAL A 62 -7.49 33.47 -11.85
N CYS A 63 -8.52 32.64 -11.67
CA CYS A 63 -9.88 33.10 -11.39
C CYS A 63 -10.72 32.02 -10.68
N LYS A 64 -11.87 32.41 -10.11
CA LYS A 64 -12.76 31.48 -9.38
C LYS A 64 -13.25 30.31 -10.25
N ARG A 65 -13.51 30.54 -11.53
CA ARG A 65 -13.95 29.49 -12.47
C ARG A 65 -12.85 28.45 -12.68
N TRP A 66 -11.62 28.89 -12.95
CA TRP A 66 -10.48 27.99 -13.15
C TRP A 66 -10.15 27.22 -11.86
N ARG A 67 -10.23 27.91 -10.72
CA ARG A 67 -10.11 27.29 -9.40
C ARG A 67 -11.10 26.14 -9.23
N ALA A 68 -12.39 26.35 -9.52
CA ALA A 68 -13.42 25.33 -9.38
C ALA A 68 -13.19 24.10 -10.27
N ILE A 69 -12.68 24.31 -11.50
CA ILE A 69 -12.37 23.23 -12.45
C ILE A 69 -11.17 22.39 -11.98
N ILE A 70 -10.16 23.05 -11.43
CA ILE A 70 -8.86 22.45 -11.11
C ILE A 70 -8.82 21.79 -9.74
N LEU A 71 -9.61 22.29 -8.79
CA LEU A 71 -9.58 21.81 -7.41
C LEU A 71 -9.77 20.28 -7.29
N PRO A 72 -10.74 19.65 -7.97
CA PRO A 72 -10.89 18.20 -7.98
C PRO A 72 -9.66 17.46 -8.52
N VAL A 73 -8.91 18.06 -9.46
CA VAL A 73 -7.70 17.48 -10.06
C VAL A 73 -6.50 17.61 -9.11
N LEU A 74 -6.35 18.78 -8.46
CA LEU A 74 -5.27 19.03 -7.50
C LEU A 74 -5.32 18.10 -6.29
N PHE A 75 -6.52 17.74 -5.84
CA PHE A 75 -6.73 16.90 -4.67
C PHE A 75 -6.95 15.42 -5.01
N ARG A 76 -6.64 14.98 -6.25
CA ARG A 76 -6.63 13.54 -6.59
C ARG A 76 -5.59 12.76 -5.79
N ASN A 77 -4.43 13.37 -5.57
CA ASN A 77 -3.30 12.72 -4.92
C ASN A 77 -2.87 13.57 -3.74
N VAL A 78 -3.33 13.18 -2.55
CA VAL A 78 -3.13 13.94 -1.32
C VAL A 78 -1.89 13.40 -0.61
N ILE A 79 -0.93 14.28 -0.34
CA ILE A 79 0.21 13.99 0.52
C ILE A 79 0.01 14.78 1.82
N TRP A 80 -0.15 14.06 2.93
CA TRP A 80 -0.27 14.65 4.26
C TRP A 80 1.05 14.45 5.02
N ARG A 81 1.64 15.57 5.46
CA ARG A 81 2.87 15.63 6.24
C ARG A 81 2.56 16.26 7.61
N PRO A 82 2.11 15.48 8.61
CA PRO A 82 1.95 16.01 9.96
C PRO A 82 3.30 16.51 10.49
N GLN A 83 3.29 17.69 11.12
CA GLN A 83 4.46 18.19 11.83
C GLN A 83 4.55 17.46 13.16
N ILE A 84 5.62 16.68 13.35
CA ILE A 84 5.86 15.98 14.61
C ILE A 84 7.09 16.61 15.25
N SER A 85 6.84 17.55 16.17
CA SER A 85 7.90 18.27 16.89
C SER A 85 8.38 17.55 18.16
N SER A 86 7.52 16.71 18.75
CA SER A 86 7.82 15.86 19.90
C SER A 86 6.88 14.66 19.91
N PHE A 87 7.38 13.51 20.37
CA PHE A 87 6.57 12.30 20.48
C PHE A 87 5.52 12.37 21.60
N GLU A 88 5.63 13.32 22.53
CA GLU A 88 4.61 13.56 23.57
C GLU A 88 3.34 14.21 23.02
N SER A 89 3.44 14.79 21.82
CA SER A 89 2.38 15.59 21.19
C SER A 89 2.21 15.24 19.73
N ILE A 90 2.33 13.95 19.36
CA ILE A 90 2.10 13.47 17.99
C ILE A 90 0.67 13.83 17.59
N ASP A 91 0.52 15.04 17.05
CA ASP A 91 -0.75 15.61 16.71
C ASP A 91 -1.13 15.13 15.31
N LEU A 92 -1.48 13.85 15.23
CA LEU A 92 -2.02 13.23 14.02
C LEU A 92 -3.46 13.68 13.80
N ARG A 93 -3.84 14.91 14.13
CA ARG A 93 -5.18 15.43 13.87
C ARG A 93 -5.25 15.89 12.40
N PRO A 94 -5.81 15.10 11.47
CA PRO A 94 -5.97 15.53 10.08
C PRO A 94 -7.11 16.58 9.93
N HIS A 95 -7.50 17.26 11.01
CA HIS A 95 -8.80 17.91 11.14
C HIS A 95 -9.01 18.99 10.09
N ASP A 96 -8.03 19.88 9.90
CA ASP A 96 -8.18 21.01 9.00
C ASP A 96 -8.17 20.59 7.54
N MET A 97 -7.30 19.63 7.19
CA MET A 97 -7.28 19.04 5.85
C MET A 97 -8.57 18.28 5.55
N LEU A 98 -9.06 17.44 6.47
CA LEU A 98 -10.32 16.70 6.25
C LEU A 98 -11.53 17.63 6.21
N ARG A 99 -11.55 18.66 7.06
CA ARG A 99 -12.58 19.69 7.03
C ARG A 99 -12.58 20.39 5.67
N PHE A 100 -11.41 20.82 5.19
CA PHE A 100 -11.26 21.43 3.88
C PHE A 100 -11.74 20.51 2.74
N LEU A 101 -11.33 19.23 2.74
CA LEU A 101 -11.76 18.26 1.73
C LEU A 101 -13.28 18.07 1.71
N LYS A 102 -13.92 18.11 2.89
CA LYS A 102 -15.37 18.00 3.03
C LYS A 102 -16.08 19.28 2.60
N ASP A 103 -15.61 20.44 3.07
CA ASP A 103 -16.21 21.75 2.80
C ASP A 103 -16.12 22.15 1.33
N GLN A 104 -15.14 21.61 0.59
CA GLN A 104 -14.96 21.82 -0.84
C GLN A 104 -15.50 20.67 -1.72
N ASP A 105 -16.18 19.68 -1.12
CA ASP A 105 -16.72 18.48 -1.80
C ASP A 105 -15.67 17.71 -2.63
N LEU A 106 -14.44 17.63 -2.13
CA LEU A 106 -13.29 16.99 -2.80
C LEU A 106 -13.04 15.57 -2.35
N ALA A 107 -13.68 15.16 -1.26
CA ALA A 107 -13.48 13.86 -0.62
C ALA A 107 -13.56 12.69 -1.61
N TYR A 108 -14.52 12.74 -2.54
CA TYR A 108 -14.70 11.70 -3.56
C TYR A 108 -13.59 11.70 -4.61
N ASN A 109 -12.95 12.85 -4.87
CA ASN A 109 -11.90 12.97 -5.87
C ASN A 109 -10.55 12.44 -5.41
N VAL A 110 -10.34 12.25 -4.10
CA VAL A 110 -9.09 11.71 -3.54
C VAL A 110 -8.91 10.26 -4.00
N LEU A 111 -8.02 10.04 -4.98
CA LEU A 111 -7.64 8.73 -5.53
C LEU A 111 -6.56 8.06 -4.70
N THR A 112 -5.52 8.81 -4.36
CA THR A 112 -4.42 8.34 -3.54
C THR A 112 -4.26 9.23 -2.32
N PHE A 113 -3.90 8.61 -1.20
CA PHE A 113 -3.60 9.34 0.03
C PHE A 113 -2.31 8.79 0.63
N THR A 114 -1.30 9.66 0.76
CA THR A 114 0.00 9.32 1.32
C THR A 114 0.22 10.07 2.62
N LEU A 115 0.35 9.34 3.72
CA LEU A 115 0.85 9.83 5.00
C LEU A 115 2.38 9.75 4.99
N MET A 116 3.05 10.89 5.04
CA MET A 116 4.50 10.96 5.13
C MET A 116 4.89 11.54 6.49
N VAL A 117 5.60 10.74 7.28
CA VAL A 117 6.01 11.10 8.64
C VAL A 117 7.51 11.29 8.69
N ASP A 118 7.92 12.46 9.16
CA ASP A 118 9.32 12.89 9.29
C ASP A 118 9.52 13.42 10.72
N PHE A 119 10.71 13.20 11.30
CA PHE A 119 11.06 13.69 12.63
C PHE A 119 12.11 14.76 12.53
N ALA A 120 11.87 15.88 13.22
CA ALA A 120 12.76 17.03 13.16
C ALA A 120 14.05 16.87 14.00
N THR A 121 14.21 15.81 14.79
CA THR A 121 15.32 15.65 15.73
C THR A 121 15.86 14.21 15.80
N GLU A 122 17.18 14.09 15.92
CA GLU A 122 17.95 12.82 15.98
C GLU A 122 17.94 12.15 17.38
N GLU A 123 17.17 12.66 18.35
CA GLU A 123 17.38 12.37 19.78
C GLU A 123 16.41 11.34 20.42
N VAL A 124 15.68 10.53 19.65
CA VAL A 124 14.65 9.66 20.25
C VAL A 124 14.93 8.17 20.08
N GLU A 125 15.09 7.50 21.21
CA GLU A 125 15.16 6.04 21.27
C GLU A 125 13.83 5.40 20.82
N GLU A 126 13.92 4.46 19.89
CA GLU A 126 12.78 3.78 19.27
C GLU A 126 11.88 3.04 20.27
N SER A 127 12.41 2.67 21.45
CA SER A 127 11.67 2.03 22.54
C SER A 127 10.60 2.94 23.17
N GLU A 128 10.78 4.27 23.12
CA GLU A 128 9.81 5.24 23.63
C GLU A 128 8.60 5.44 22.70
N LEU A 129 8.75 5.11 21.42
CA LEU A 129 7.75 5.33 20.39
C LEU A 129 6.46 4.55 20.63
N HIS A 130 6.60 3.27 20.98
CA HIS A 130 5.50 2.39 21.33
C HIS A 130 4.75 2.81 22.59
N ARG A 131 5.43 3.49 23.52
CA ARG A 131 4.80 3.98 24.75
C ARG A 131 3.90 5.19 24.50
N LYS A 132 4.19 5.96 23.44
CA LYS A 132 3.52 7.25 23.17
C LYS A 132 2.37 7.13 22.17
N ILE A 133 2.39 6.15 21.26
CA ILE A 133 1.28 5.89 20.32
C ILE A 133 0.34 4.81 20.86
N TRP A 134 -0.82 5.21 21.37
CA TRP A 134 -1.80 4.25 21.89
C TRP A 134 -2.61 3.59 20.75
N PRO A 135 -2.82 2.26 20.77
CA PRO A 135 -3.56 1.55 19.70
C PRO A 135 -4.99 2.06 19.50
N GLY A 136 -5.65 2.49 20.59
CA GLY A 136 -6.99 3.06 20.52
C GLY A 136 -7.05 4.41 19.78
N ASP A 137 -5.98 5.20 19.81
CA ASP A 137 -5.93 6.48 19.11
C ASP A 137 -5.62 6.30 17.61
N LEU A 138 -4.82 5.29 17.27
CA LEU A 138 -4.65 4.87 15.87
C LEU A 138 -5.95 4.36 15.26
N ALA A 139 -6.72 3.53 15.98
CA ALA A 139 -8.02 3.07 15.52
C ALA A 139 -8.98 4.25 15.24
N LYS A 140 -9.03 5.24 16.13
CA LYS A 140 -9.80 6.49 15.93
C LYS A 140 -9.29 7.29 14.74
N LEU A 141 -7.96 7.41 14.58
CA LEU A 141 -7.34 8.10 13.46
C LEU A 141 -7.77 7.49 12.13
N TRP A 142 -7.59 6.17 11.96
CA TRP A 142 -7.97 5.47 10.73
C TRP A 142 -9.47 5.58 10.47
N THR A 143 -10.30 5.35 11.49
CA THR A 143 -11.75 5.48 11.39
C THR A 143 -12.15 6.88 10.92
N ARG A 144 -11.56 7.91 11.51
CA ARG A 144 -11.84 9.30 11.15
C ARG A 144 -11.38 9.64 9.74
N LEU A 145 -10.16 9.26 9.38
CA LEU A 145 -9.59 9.48 8.06
C LEU A 145 -10.47 8.86 6.97
N PHE A 146 -10.73 7.56 7.08
CA PHE A 146 -11.52 6.80 6.12
C PHE A 146 -13.04 7.03 6.23
N SER A 147 -13.52 7.83 7.19
CA SER A 147 -14.90 8.33 7.20
C SER A 147 -15.12 9.51 6.27
N VAL A 148 -14.05 10.24 5.94
CA VAL A 148 -14.09 11.42 5.06
C VAL A 148 -13.62 11.06 3.67
N ILE A 149 -12.52 10.32 3.53
CA ILE A 149 -11.95 9.92 2.23
C ILE A 149 -12.09 8.42 1.99
N ASP A 150 -12.11 8.02 0.72
CA ASP A 150 -12.18 6.61 0.31
C ASP A 150 -11.17 6.29 -0.80
N PRO A 151 -9.86 6.50 -0.56
CA PRO A 151 -8.85 6.39 -1.61
C PRO A 151 -8.77 4.96 -2.18
N LEU A 152 -8.37 4.85 -3.45
CA LEU A 152 -8.02 3.56 -4.08
C LEU A 152 -6.68 3.02 -3.56
N ARG A 153 -5.79 3.92 -3.15
CA ARG A 153 -4.49 3.59 -2.57
C ARG A 153 -4.21 4.46 -1.36
N PHE A 154 -3.85 3.81 -0.26
CA PHE A 154 -3.35 4.46 0.94
C PHE A 154 -1.89 4.06 1.14
N THR A 155 -1.03 5.04 1.42
CA THR A 155 0.41 4.83 1.57
C THR A 155 0.90 5.48 2.86
N ILE A 156 1.74 4.79 3.62
CA ILE A 156 2.50 5.33 4.74
C ILE A 156 3.98 5.29 4.33
N MET A 157 4.65 6.44 4.44
CA MET A 157 6.10 6.55 4.32
C MET A 157 6.63 7.11 5.63
N ALA A 158 7.41 6.31 6.35
CA ALA A 158 7.89 6.66 7.69
C ALA A 158 9.16 5.85 8.01
N PRO A 159 9.97 6.28 9.01
CA PRO A 159 11.04 5.46 9.56
C PRO A 159 10.52 4.09 10.02
N PRO A 160 11.34 3.03 9.97
CA PRO A 160 10.90 1.66 10.26
C PRO A 160 10.15 1.52 11.59
N ALA A 161 10.73 2.03 12.69
CA ALA A 161 10.09 1.98 14.01
C ALA A 161 8.73 2.69 14.05
N THR A 162 8.61 3.81 13.33
CA THR A 162 7.36 4.59 13.25
C THR A 162 6.31 3.86 12.44
N LEU A 163 6.70 3.23 11.34
CA LEU A 163 5.82 2.38 10.55
C LEU A 163 5.26 1.23 11.40
N ALA A 164 6.12 0.60 12.21
CA ALA A 164 5.73 -0.47 13.12
C ALA A 164 4.72 0.01 14.17
N ALA A 165 4.96 1.17 14.76
CA ALA A 165 4.03 1.79 15.71
C ALA A 165 2.66 2.07 15.08
N PHE A 166 2.60 2.60 13.85
CA PHE A 166 1.33 2.80 13.11
C PHE A 166 0.56 1.49 12.86
N MET A 167 1.28 0.36 12.79
CA MET A 167 0.70 -0.97 12.61
C MET A 167 0.42 -1.71 13.92
N ASN A 168 0.70 -1.09 15.07
CA ASN A 168 0.61 -1.72 16.39
C ASN A 168 1.48 -3.00 16.49
N ARG A 169 2.75 -2.90 16.05
CA ARG A 169 3.74 -3.99 16.00
C ARG A 169 5.11 -3.51 16.43
N MET A 170 5.95 -4.39 16.95
CA MET A 170 7.30 -4.04 17.39
C MET A 170 8.33 -4.44 16.32
N LEU A 171 9.50 -3.78 16.31
CA LEU A 171 10.61 -4.19 15.46
C LEU A 171 11.80 -4.66 16.28
N PHE A 172 12.55 -5.59 15.70
CA PHE A 172 13.91 -5.87 16.15
C PHE A 172 14.83 -4.78 15.60
N LEU A 173 15.47 -4.03 16.48
CA LEU A 173 16.23 -2.83 16.13
C LEU A 173 17.70 -2.90 16.55
N THR A 174 18.12 -4.00 17.19
CA THR A 174 19.48 -4.22 17.69
C THR A 174 20.54 -4.04 16.58
N ASP A 175 20.22 -4.45 15.36
CA ASP A 175 21.12 -4.36 14.21
C ASP A 175 20.75 -3.21 13.24
N ALA A 176 19.71 -2.41 13.53
CA ALA A 176 19.20 -1.40 12.61
C ALA A 176 20.25 -0.38 12.17
N TRP A 177 21.21 -0.06 13.06
CA TRP A 177 22.35 0.82 12.80
C TRP A 177 23.22 0.36 11.62
N SER A 178 23.25 -0.94 11.31
CA SER A 178 24.04 -1.50 10.22
C SER A 178 23.39 -1.27 8.85
N PHE A 179 22.08 -1.01 8.81
CA PHE A 179 21.33 -0.81 7.58
C PHE A 179 21.13 0.68 7.24
N ASP A 180 20.96 1.55 8.25
CA ASP A 180 20.71 3.01 8.09
C ASP A 180 19.59 3.31 7.09
N ILE A 181 18.44 2.66 7.30
CA ILE A 181 17.27 2.81 6.42
C ILE A 181 16.40 3.95 6.98
N PRO A 182 16.33 5.11 6.29
CA PRO A 182 15.63 6.27 6.84
C PRO A 182 14.11 6.14 6.75
N TYR A 183 13.62 5.42 5.74
CA TYR A 183 12.20 5.28 5.45
C TYR A 183 11.88 3.90 4.89
N HIS A 184 10.75 3.36 5.31
CA HIS A 184 10.03 2.31 4.60
C HIS A 184 8.80 2.91 3.93
N ILE A 185 8.38 2.30 2.83
CA ILE A 185 7.08 2.59 2.20
C ILE A 185 6.19 1.37 2.37
N PHE A 186 5.03 1.61 2.93
CA PHE A 186 3.96 0.63 3.00
C PHE A 186 2.73 1.17 2.28
N SER A 187 2.19 0.41 1.35
CA SER A 187 0.98 0.81 0.62
C SER A 187 -0.06 -0.30 0.63
N LEU A 188 -1.30 0.08 0.84
CA LEU A 188 -2.48 -0.74 0.64
C LEU A 188 -3.29 -0.18 -0.53
N ALA A 189 -3.78 -1.07 -1.39
CA ALA A 189 -4.65 -0.71 -2.50
C ALA A 189 -5.80 -1.70 -2.63
N TRP A 190 -6.89 -1.26 -3.26
CA TRP A 190 -8.05 -2.09 -3.56
C TRP A 190 -8.59 -1.79 -4.96
N SER A 191 -9.14 -2.82 -5.60
CA SER A 191 -9.45 -2.82 -7.04
C SER A 191 -10.65 -1.96 -7.46
N SER A 192 -11.59 -1.66 -6.57
CA SER A 192 -12.75 -0.82 -6.92
C SER A 192 -13.48 -0.24 -5.72
N ARG A 193 -13.93 1.03 -5.84
CA ARG A 193 -14.81 1.69 -4.87
C ARG A 193 -16.21 1.08 -4.80
N GLN A 194 -16.64 0.34 -5.82
CA GLN A 194 -18.04 -0.07 -6.00
C GLN A 194 -18.44 -1.37 -5.27
N ALA A 195 -17.51 -2.06 -4.60
CA ALA A 195 -17.84 -3.26 -3.81
C ALA A 195 -18.81 -2.99 -2.64
N LYS A 196 -19.05 -1.72 -2.26
CA LYS A 196 -20.01 -1.32 -1.22
C LYS A 196 -21.50 -1.50 -1.59
N LYS A 197 -21.85 -1.80 -2.86
CA LYS A 197 -23.26 -1.90 -3.30
C LYS A 197 -23.82 -3.34 -3.41
N ALA A 198 -23.00 -4.37 -3.26
CA ALA A 198 -23.42 -5.76 -3.51
C ALA A 198 -24.06 -6.49 -2.31
N THR A 199 -24.14 -5.87 -1.12
CA THR A 199 -24.59 -6.55 0.12
C THR A 199 -25.92 -6.08 0.69
N VAL A 200 -26.78 -5.43 -0.11
CA VAL A 200 -28.21 -5.29 0.23
C VAL A 200 -29.03 -6.08 -0.79
N LYS A 201 -28.98 -7.41 -0.69
CA LYS A 201 -30.09 -8.25 -1.17
C LYS A 201 -31.15 -8.23 -0.07
N SER A 202 -32.24 -7.53 -0.33
CA SER A 202 -33.48 -7.60 0.42
C SER A 202 -33.92 -9.07 0.59
N PRO A 203 -34.47 -9.45 1.76
CA PRO A 203 -35.00 -10.80 1.96
C PRO A 203 -36.18 -11.06 1.01
N PRO A 204 -36.34 -12.27 0.47
CA PRO A 204 -37.49 -12.59 -0.37
C PRO A 204 -38.74 -12.71 0.49
N SER A 205 -39.76 -11.91 0.14
CA SER A 205 -41.13 -12.09 0.62
C SER A 205 -41.68 -13.44 0.14
N PRO A 206 -42.39 -14.21 0.98
CA PRO A 206 -42.99 -15.47 0.56
C PRO A 206 -44.25 -15.20 -0.28
N SER A 207 -44.21 -15.60 -1.54
CA SER A 207 -45.37 -15.66 -2.44
C SER A 207 -46.25 -16.86 -2.05
N LEU A 208 -47.46 -16.55 -1.57
CA LEU A 208 -48.59 -17.48 -1.47
C LEU A 208 -49.10 -17.81 -2.87
N GLU A 209 -49.39 -19.09 -3.14
CA GLU A 209 -50.50 -19.53 -3.99
C GLU A 209 -50.75 -21.05 -3.82
N PRO A 210 -51.95 -21.59 -4.13
CA PRO A 210 -52.72 -22.42 -3.20
C PRO A 210 -53.00 -23.83 -3.73
N GLN A 211 -53.01 -24.85 -2.87
CA GLN A 211 -53.60 -26.15 -3.23
C GLN A 211 -54.41 -26.80 -2.08
N SER A 212 -55.72 -26.69 -2.25
CA SER A 212 -56.78 -27.70 -2.06
C SER A 212 -56.67 -28.78 -0.96
N THR A 213 -57.61 -28.67 -0.01
CA THR A 213 -58.25 -29.71 0.83
C THR A 213 -58.94 -30.83 0.02
N PRO A 214 -59.16 -32.06 0.56
CA PRO A 214 -60.16 -32.34 1.62
C PRO A 214 -59.72 -33.32 2.74
N GLY A 215 -60.23 -33.11 3.97
CA GLY A 215 -60.17 -34.06 5.10
C GLY A 215 -61.30 -35.11 5.03
N PRO A 216 -61.82 -35.65 6.17
CA PRO A 216 -61.33 -35.64 7.56
C PRO A 216 -61.39 -37.04 8.23
N SER A 217 -60.73 -37.23 9.38
CA SER A 217 -61.08 -38.24 10.42
C SER A 217 -60.28 -37.92 11.70
N GLN A 218 -60.91 -37.32 12.72
CA GLN A 218 -61.65 -37.94 13.84
C GLN A 218 -60.75 -38.29 15.05
N THR A 219 -60.95 -37.53 16.14
CA THR A 219 -61.12 -37.94 17.57
C THR A 219 -60.20 -39.03 18.13
N SER A 220 -59.54 -38.85 19.28
CA SER A 220 -60.17 -38.88 20.62
C SER A 220 -59.15 -38.51 21.73
N THR A 221 -59.57 -37.67 22.68
CA THR A 221 -59.45 -37.74 24.19
C THR A 221 -58.35 -38.62 24.83
N THR A 222 -57.65 -38.24 25.92
CA THR A 222 -58.16 -37.94 27.28
C THR A 222 -57.05 -37.41 28.23
N THR A 223 -57.36 -36.37 29.03
CA THR A 223 -57.17 -36.12 30.50
C THR A 223 -55.98 -36.77 31.27
N SER A 224 -55.28 -36.14 32.25
CA SER A 224 -55.70 -35.36 33.45
C SER A 224 -54.47 -34.60 34.07
N HIS A 225 -54.53 -33.33 34.52
CA HIS A 225 -54.91 -32.81 35.88
C HIS A 225 -54.06 -33.41 37.04
N ASN A 226 -53.46 -32.69 38.01
CA ASN A 226 -53.64 -31.37 38.67
C ASN A 226 -52.27 -30.86 39.20
N GLY A 227 -51.97 -29.55 39.28
CA GLY A 227 -52.21 -28.65 40.45
C GLY A 227 -50.93 -28.54 41.31
N ASP A 228 -50.48 -27.43 41.89
CA ASP A 228 -51.08 -26.13 42.20
C ASP A 228 -50.01 -25.12 42.71
N ASP A 229 -50.31 -23.83 42.50
CA ASP A 229 -49.94 -22.56 43.14
C ASP A 229 -48.59 -22.23 43.85
N GLY A 230 -48.14 -20.99 43.61
CA GLY A 230 -47.24 -20.27 44.51
C GLY A 230 -46.51 -19.04 43.92
N LEU A 231 -47.22 -17.91 43.79
CA LEU A 231 -46.77 -16.61 43.27
C LEU A 231 -45.70 -15.88 44.12
N SER A 232 -44.72 -15.22 43.47
CA SER A 232 -44.32 -13.84 43.81
C SER A 232 -43.61 -13.12 42.64
N GLU A 233 -43.90 -11.83 42.53
CA GLU A 233 -43.74 -10.96 41.36
C GLU A 233 -42.33 -10.36 41.12
N ARG A 234 -42.03 -10.20 39.82
CA ARG A 234 -41.45 -9.02 39.11
C ARG A 234 -40.21 -8.32 39.69
N ARG A 235 -39.17 -8.27 38.84
CA ARG A 235 -38.69 -7.01 38.22
C ARG A 235 -37.80 -7.27 36.99
N HIS A 236 -38.13 -6.56 35.92
CA HIS A 236 -37.39 -6.41 34.66
C HIS A 236 -35.97 -5.87 34.87
N VAL A 237 -35.00 -6.39 34.11
CA VAL A 237 -33.82 -5.62 33.67
C VAL A 237 -33.55 -5.93 32.20
N ASP A 238 -33.46 -4.85 31.43
CA ASP A 238 -33.34 -4.77 29.98
C ASP A 238 -32.06 -5.39 29.39
N LEU A 239 -32.21 -5.94 28.18
CA LEU A 239 -31.13 -6.31 27.27
C LEU A 239 -30.34 -5.06 26.81
N LYS A 240 -29.01 -5.09 26.99
CA LYS A 240 -28.07 -4.46 26.07
C LYS A 240 -27.05 -5.50 25.59
N ALA A 241 -27.06 -5.72 24.28
CA ALA A 241 -26.24 -6.68 23.57
C ALA A 241 -24.74 -6.34 23.70
N SER A 242 -23.96 -7.33 24.12
CA SER A 242 -22.50 -7.32 24.10
C SER A 242 -22.01 -8.05 22.85
N LEU A 243 -21.10 -7.41 22.10
CA LEU A 243 -20.38 -7.98 20.97
C LEU A 243 -19.49 -9.12 21.47
N GLY A 244 -19.78 -10.34 21.00
CA GLY A 244 -19.11 -11.57 21.44
C GLY A 244 -17.63 -11.59 21.12
N HIS A 245 -16.81 -11.81 22.15
CA HIS A 245 -15.46 -12.35 22.00
C HIS A 245 -15.55 -13.89 22.07
N GLY A 246 -15.14 -14.54 20.99
CA GLY A 246 -15.04 -15.99 20.93
C GLY A 246 -14.08 -16.48 22.00
N THR A 247 -14.58 -17.24 22.96
CA THR A 247 -13.79 -17.86 24.02
C THR A 247 -13.69 -19.34 23.68
N ILE A 248 -12.48 -19.86 23.46
CA ILE A 248 -12.22 -21.30 23.41
C ILE A 248 -11.59 -21.65 24.76
N SER A 249 -12.23 -22.52 25.52
CA SER A 249 -11.76 -22.98 26.82
C SER A 249 -10.99 -24.30 26.66
N LEU A 250 -9.75 -24.36 27.14
CA LEU A 250 -9.06 -25.58 27.54
C LEU A 250 -8.61 -25.47 29.00
N PRO A 251 -8.48 -26.61 29.72
CA PRO A 251 -8.20 -26.61 31.14
C PRO A 251 -6.70 -26.49 31.45
N ASP A 252 -6.46 -25.88 32.60
CA ASP A 252 -5.24 -25.73 33.38
C ASP A 252 -4.23 -24.63 33.04
N GLY A 253 -3.87 -23.93 34.13
CA GLY A 253 -3.43 -22.56 34.16
C GLY A 253 -2.16 -22.25 33.38
N LYS A 254 -2.24 -21.17 32.60
CA LYS A 254 -1.13 -20.33 32.12
C LYS A 254 -1.74 -19.02 31.60
N HIS A 255 -0.99 -17.94 31.75
CA HIS A 255 -1.31 -16.56 31.35
C HIS A 255 -2.27 -16.48 30.15
N LYS A 256 -3.37 -15.73 30.30
CA LYS A 256 -4.25 -15.38 29.17
C LYS A 256 -3.39 -14.73 28.08
N LEU A 257 -3.08 -15.47 27.02
CA LEU A 257 -2.49 -14.93 25.80
C LEU A 257 -3.49 -13.92 25.24
N VAL A 258 -3.26 -12.65 25.54
CA VAL A 258 -4.02 -11.54 24.96
C VAL A 258 -3.71 -11.56 23.47
N VAL A 259 -4.72 -11.86 22.65
CA VAL A 259 -4.61 -11.75 21.20
C VAL A 259 -4.21 -10.30 20.89
N PRO A 260 -3.09 -10.05 20.19
CA PRO A 260 -2.68 -8.69 19.88
C PRO A 260 -3.80 -8.01 19.06
N PRO A 261 -4.12 -6.73 19.34
CA PRO A 261 -5.20 -6.05 18.63
C PRO A 261 -4.91 -6.07 17.12
N THR A 262 -5.88 -6.50 16.33
CA THR A 262 -5.82 -6.37 14.87
C THR A 262 -5.80 -4.88 14.53
N SER A 263 -4.82 -4.44 13.75
CA SER A 263 -4.74 -3.04 13.36
C SER A 263 -5.94 -2.70 12.47
N THR A 264 -6.73 -1.71 12.89
CA THR A 264 -7.91 -1.23 12.15
C THR A 264 -7.58 -0.85 10.71
N LEU A 265 -6.34 -0.46 10.43
CA LEU A 265 -5.87 -0.14 9.09
C LEU A 265 -6.09 -1.28 8.08
N PHE A 266 -5.90 -2.54 8.50
CA PHE A 266 -6.02 -3.71 7.62
C PHE A 266 -7.46 -4.21 7.45
N THR A 267 -8.36 -3.86 8.39
CA THR A 267 -9.74 -4.35 8.41
C THR A 267 -10.77 -3.29 8.02
N ILE A 268 -10.40 -2.00 8.00
CA ILE A 268 -11.30 -0.89 7.66
C ILE A 268 -11.79 -0.92 6.21
N ARG A 269 -11.07 -1.60 5.31
CA ARG A 269 -11.40 -1.80 3.89
C ARG A 269 -10.94 -3.19 3.44
N PRO A 270 -11.59 -3.80 2.42
CA PRO A 270 -11.16 -5.06 1.84
C PRO A 270 -9.98 -4.81 0.89
N TRP A 271 -8.81 -4.52 1.44
CA TRP A 271 -7.60 -4.32 0.66
C TRP A 271 -7.28 -5.58 -0.15
N THR A 272 -6.86 -5.41 -1.40
CA THR A 272 -6.55 -6.51 -2.32
C THR A 272 -5.08 -6.55 -2.73
N SER A 273 -4.36 -5.44 -2.54
CA SER A 273 -2.96 -5.31 -2.90
C SER A 273 -2.18 -4.66 -1.76
N VAL A 274 -0.99 -5.19 -1.50
CA VAL A 274 -0.01 -4.65 -0.56
C VAL A 274 1.32 -4.38 -1.29
N LEU A 275 1.98 -3.30 -0.90
CA LEU A 275 3.36 -3.01 -1.27
C LEU A 275 4.17 -2.73 -0.02
N LEU A 276 5.30 -3.40 0.12
CA LEU A 276 6.33 -3.11 1.11
C LEU A 276 7.63 -2.81 0.37
N ASN A 277 8.17 -1.60 0.56
CA ASN A 277 9.50 -1.22 0.10
C ASN A 277 10.35 -0.87 1.32
N GLU A 278 11.35 -1.70 1.57
CA GLU A 278 12.27 -1.58 2.72
C GLU A 278 13.53 -0.78 2.39
N GLY A 279 13.65 -0.24 1.16
CA GLY A 279 14.83 0.51 0.76
C GLY A 279 16.06 -0.36 0.57
N SER A 280 17.25 0.14 0.91
CA SER A 280 18.52 -0.47 0.55
C SER A 280 19.24 -1.02 1.77
N SER A 281 19.63 -2.29 1.67
CA SER A 281 20.41 -3.00 2.68
C SER A 281 21.90 -3.02 2.36
N ILE A 282 22.34 -2.34 1.29
CA ILE A 282 23.76 -2.27 0.87
C ILE A 282 24.68 -1.86 2.03
N ARG A 283 24.21 -1.01 2.95
CA ARG A 283 25.04 -0.56 4.08
C ARG A 283 25.44 -1.69 5.03
N ALA A 284 24.63 -2.74 5.18
CA ALA A 284 24.95 -3.86 6.07
C ALA A 284 26.28 -4.52 5.69
N TYR A 285 26.60 -4.54 4.39
CA TYR A 285 27.81 -5.13 3.81
C TYR A 285 29.09 -4.33 4.08
N HIS A 286 29.01 -3.15 4.72
CA HIS A 286 30.20 -2.49 5.28
C HIS A 286 30.77 -3.24 6.48
N THR A 287 30.00 -4.16 7.07
CA THR A 287 30.39 -4.93 8.25
C THR A 287 30.75 -6.36 7.87
N TYR A 288 31.86 -6.89 8.39
CA TYR A 288 32.37 -8.22 8.04
C TYR A 288 31.38 -9.36 8.36
N GLU A 289 30.61 -9.23 9.44
CA GLU A 289 29.63 -10.23 9.88
C GLU A 289 28.19 -9.83 9.51
N TYR A 290 28.00 -9.24 8.32
CA TYR A 290 26.69 -8.77 7.85
C TYR A 290 25.63 -9.89 7.86
N PHE A 291 26.04 -11.13 7.60
CA PHE A 291 25.15 -12.30 7.52
C PHE A 291 24.53 -12.70 8.88
N LEU A 292 25.05 -12.18 10.00
CA LEU A 292 24.46 -12.36 11.34
C LEU A 292 23.46 -11.24 11.71
N ARG A 293 23.32 -10.22 10.86
CA ARG A 293 22.49 -9.04 11.14
C ARG A 293 21.05 -9.26 10.69
N GLN A 294 20.12 -8.61 11.39
CA GLN A 294 18.72 -8.59 11.00
C GLN A 294 18.26 -7.18 10.62
N PRO A 295 17.63 -6.96 9.44
CA PRO A 295 17.12 -5.65 9.06
C PRO A 295 15.94 -5.25 9.95
N PRO A 296 15.72 -3.93 10.15
CA PRO A 296 14.54 -3.40 10.85
C PRO A 296 13.28 -3.56 9.99
N SER A 297 12.79 -4.79 9.84
CA SER A 297 11.79 -5.16 8.83
C SER A 297 10.41 -5.42 9.40
N MET A 298 9.39 -4.91 8.71
CA MET A 298 7.98 -5.20 9.01
C MET A 298 7.49 -6.55 8.49
N LEU A 299 8.29 -7.23 7.68
CA LEU A 299 7.93 -8.46 7.00
C LEU A 299 7.44 -9.54 7.97
N SER A 300 8.17 -9.78 9.05
CA SER A 300 7.81 -10.81 10.04
C SER A 300 6.45 -10.54 10.69
N ALA A 301 6.11 -9.28 10.95
CA ALA A 301 4.82 -8.91 11.51
C ALA A 301 3.67 -8.96 10.49
N LEU A 302 3.96 -8.68 9.21
CA LEU A 302 2.97 -8.83 8.14
C LEU A 302 2.59 -10.31 7.95
N LEU A 303 3.58 -11.20 8.00
CA LEU A 303 3.43 -12.64 7.78
C LEU A 303 3.09 -13.43 9.05
N GLY A 304 3.28 -12.85 10.23
CA GLY A 304 2.99 -13.52 11.51
C GLY A 304 4.11 -14.45 11.99
N THR A 305 5.35 -14.25 11.51
CA THR A 305 6.49 -15.16 11.77
C THR A 305 7.41 -14.66 12.89
N GLY A 306 7.15 -13.48 13.45
CA GLY A 306 7.95 -12.90 14.51
C GLY A 306 7.51 -13.32 15.92
N GLU A 307 8.27 -12.87 16.93
CA GLU A 307 7.88 -13.00 18.33
C GLU A 307 6.68 -12.10 18.68
N TYR A 308 5.98 -12.39 19.78
CA TYR A 308 4.86 -11.55 20.23
C TYR A 308 5.27 -10.06 20.33
N PRO A 309 4.48 -9.10 19.79
CA PRO A 309 3.12 -9.23 19.22
C PRO A 309 3.07 -9.50 17.70
N ASN A 310 4.21 -9.80 17.07
CA ASN A 310 4.34 -10.06 15.63
C ASN A 310 4.06 -11.51 15.23
N ASN A 311 3.69 -12.36 16.18
CA ASN A 311 3.31 -13.76 15.96
C ASN A 311 1.89 -13.94 15.37
N VAL A 312 1.21 -12.83 15.04
CA VAL A 312 -0.10 -12.81 14.39
C VAL A 312 -0.01 -11.97 13.13
N ALA A 313 -0.22 -12.62 12.00
CA ALA A 313 -0.18 -12.00 10.67
C ALA A 313 -1.14 -10.80 10.58
N LEU A 314 -0.64 -9.70 10.03
CA LEU A 314 -1.45 -8.51 9.77
C LEU A 314 -2.18 -8.57 8.43
N LEU A 315 -1.64 -9.29 7.45
CA LEU A 315 -2.21 -9.33 6.11
C LEU A 315 -3.53 -10.11 6.12
N PRO A 316 -4.66 -9.48 5.74
CA PRO A 316 -5.92 -10.17 5.63
C PRO A 316 -5.93 -11.09 4.40
N PRO A 317 -6.74 -12.16 4.40
CA PRO A 317 -6.86 -13.09 3.25
C PRO A 317 -7.46 -12.44 1.99
N THR A 318 -7.92 -11.19 2.08
CA THR A 318 -8.38 -10.42 0.91
C THR A 318 -7.23 -9.94 0.04
N ILE A 319 -5.99 -9.91 0.55
CA ILE A 319 -4.79 -9.54 -0.22
C ILE A 319 -4.46 -10.68 -1.18
N VAL A 320 -4.48 -10.37 -2.47
CA VAL A 320 -4.16 -11.31 -3.57
C VAL A 320 -2.96 -10.83 -4.41
N ASP A 321 -2.48 -9.61 -4.17
CA ASP A 321 -1.35 -9.00 -4.86
C ASP A 321 -0.33 -8.49 -3.85
N PHE A 322 0.89 -9.03 -3.89
CA PHE A 322 1.98 -8.65 -2.98
C PHE A 322 3.15 -8.10 -3.79
N ASN A 323 3.54 -6.86 -3.51
CA ASN A 323 4.71 -6.21 -4.09
C ASN A 323 5.77 -6.02 -3.00
N TYR A 324 6.92 -6.68 -3.14
CA TYR A 324 8.04 -6.59 -2.20
C TYR A 324 9.26 -5.98 -2.90
N ILE A 325 9.82 -4.93 -2.30
CA ILE A 325 10.98 -4.21 -2.81
C ILE A 325 11.99 -4.07 -1.69
N ALA A 326 13.23 -4.51 -1.94
CA ALA A 326 14.38 -4.21 -1.09
C ALA A 326 15.63 -4.29 -1.96
N VAL A 327 16.55 -3.34 -1.85
CA VAL A 327 17.78 -3.32 -2.65
C VAL A 327 18.90 -4.05 -1.91
N PHE A 328 19.38 -5.14 -2.51
CA PHE A 328 20.34 -6.11 -1.96
C PHE A 328 20.04 -6.52 -0.51
N PRO A 329 18.86 -7.09 -0.24
CA PRO A 329 18.54 -7.64 1.07
C PRO A 329 19.35 -8.90 1.35
N LEU A 330 19.53 -9.23 2.63
CA LEU A 330 20.10 -10.50 3.06
C LEU A 330 19.21 -11.66 2.58
N ALA A 331 19.81 -12.72 2.05
CA ALA A 331 19.09 -13.88 1.53
C ALA A 331 18.24 -14.56 2.61
N SER A 332 18.75 -14.63 3.85
CA SER A 332 18.02 -15.15 5.02
C SER A 332 16.73 -14.37 5.31
N HIS A 333 16.77 -13.05 5.13
CA HIS A 333 15.61 -12.17 5.32
C HIS A 333 14.52 -12.45 4.25
N ILE A 334 14.94 -12.63 3.01
CA ILE A 334 14.03 -12.94 1.89
C ILE A 334 13.49 -14.36 1.97
N GLN A 335 14.29 -15.31 2.43
CA GLN A 335 13.83 -16.68 2.65
C GLN A 335 12.62 -16.73 3.58
N ASN A 336 12.57 -15.88 4.61
CA ASN A 336 11.41 -15.76 5.50
C ASN A 336 10.14 -15.29 4.76
N LEU A 337 10.24 -14.41 3.76
CA LEU A 337 9.11 -14.04 2.89
C LEU A 337 8.62 -15.25 2.10
N PHE A 338 9.53 -15.96 1.43
CA PHE A 338 9.15 -17.04 0.52
C PHE A 338 8.61 -18.27 1.25
N ALA A 339 9.19 -18.62 2.40
CA ALA A 339 8.71 -19.74 3.21
C ALA A 339 7.32 -19.49 3.84
N ASN A 340 6.91 -18.22 4.00
CA ASN A 340 5.69 -17.85 4.73
C ASN A 340 4.74 -16.97 3.89
N LEU A 341 4.84 -17.06 2.57
CA LEU A 341 4.01 -16.27 1.67
C LEU A 341 2.53 -16.58 1.92
N PRO A 342 1.64 -15.58 2.04
CA PRO A 342 0.20 -15.83 2.13
C PRO A 342 -0.33 -16.33 0.78
N LYS A 343 -1.55 -16.88 0.78
CA LYS A 343 -2.24 -17.28 -0.45
C LYS A 343 -2.53 -16.05 -1.31
N ILE A 344 -1.72 -15.83 -2.34
CA ILE A 344 -1.81 -14.71 -3.26
C ILE A 344 -1.87 -15.19 -4.71
N GLU A 345 -2.30 -14.32 -5.61
CA GLU A 345 -2.39 -14.58 -7.05
C GLU A 345 -1.25 -13.91 -7.84
N ARG A 346 -0.76 -12.76 -7.37
CA ARG A 346 0.36 -12.03 -7.98
C ARG A 346 1.44 -11.70 -6.94
N LEU A 347 2.69 -11.99 -7.28
CA LEU A 347 3.88 -11.62 -6.51
C LEU A 347 4.81 -10.79 -7.38
N PHE A 348 5.14 -9.58 -6.93
CA PHE A 348 6.20 -8.76 -7.51
C PHE A 348 7.38 -8.69 -6.54
N VAL A 349 8.60 -8.94 -7.02
CA VAL A 349 9.84 -8.86 -6.23
C VAL A 349 10.90 -8.04 -6.96
N GLN A 350 11.51 -7.08 -6.27
CA GLN A 350 12.67 -6.33 -6.76
C GLN A 350 13.78 -6.37 -5.70
N LEU A 351 14.92 -6.98 -6.04
CA LEU A 351 16.08 -7.17 -5.16
C LEU A 351 17.27 -6.30 -5.53
N THR A 352 17.20 -5.57 -6.65
CA THR A 352 18.27 -4.73 -7.19
C THR A 352 17.81 -3.28 -7.35
N PRO A 353 18.76 -2.32 -7.38
CA PRO A 353 18.39 -0.93 -7.64
C PRO A 353 17.93 -0.80 -9.10
N ARG A 354 16.88 0.01 -9.31
CA ARG A 354 16.45 0.37 -10.67
C ARG A 354 17.54 1.16 -11.40
N PRO A 355 17.56 1.17 -12.75
CA PRO A 355 18.55 1.92 -13.53
C PRO A 355 18.60 3.43 -13.22
N SER A 356 17.49 4.00 -12.76
CA SER A 356 17.39 5.38 -12.23
C SER A 356 18.27 5.62 -11.00
N ASN A 357 18.50 4.58 -10.20
CA ASN A 357 19.25 4.64 -8.96
C ASN A 357 20.74 4.32 -9.21
N GLN A 358 21.60 5.31 -9.00
CA GLN A 358 23.04 5.23 -9.26
C GLN A 358 23.85 4.77 -8.03
N ILE A 359 23.23 4.14 -7.03
CA ILE A 359 23.90 3.72 -5.79
C ILE A 359 25.12 2.82 -6.03
N LEU A 360 25.08 1.94 -7.04
CA LEU A 360 26.21 1.08 -7.42
C LEU A 360 27.38 1.86 -8.05
N GLN A 361 27.14 3.07 -8.56
CA GLN A 361 28.15 3.96 -9.13
C GLN A 361 28.70 4.95 -8.09
N ASP A 362 28.06 5.08 -6.94
CA ASP A 362 28.51 5.93 -5.84
C ASP A 362 29.68 5.29 -5.09
N LYS A 363 30.89 5.80 -5.37
CA LYS A 363 32.14 5.36 -4.73
C LYS A 363 32.13 5.49 -3.20
N LYS A 364 31.37 6.43 -2.65
CA LYS A 364 31.29 6.62 -1.19
C LYS A 364 30.38 5.56 -0.58
N ALA A 365 29.22 5.31 -1.18
CA ALA A 365 28.28 4.30 -0.73
C ALA A 365 28.87 2.88 -0.82
N MET A 366 29.61 2.60 -1.91
CA MET A 366 30.21 1.30 -2.22
C MET A 366 31.61 1.09 -1.59
N ARG A 367 32.09 2.04 -0.78
CA ARG A 367 33.41 1.93 -0.15
C ARG A 367 33.46 0.73 0.80
N ASN A 368 34.49 -0.11 0.72
CA ASN A 368 34.67 -1.30 1.57
C ASN A 368 33.56 -2.36 1.44
N ILE A 369 32.79 -2.34 0.36
CA ILE A 369 31.82 -3.39 0.03
C ILE A 369 32.43 -4.25 -1.07
N ASP A 370 32.37 -5.57 -0.91
CA ASP A 370 32.60 -6.49 -2.01
C ASP A 370 31.31 -6.61 -2.83
N MET A 371 31.36 -6.25 -4.10
CA MET A 371 30.21 -6.39 -4.99
C MET A 371 29.81 -7.85 -5.20
N ALA A 372 30.76 -8.79 -5.10
CA ALA A 372 30.47 -10.21 -5.24
C ALA A 372 29.49 -10.69 -4.16
N ASP A 373 29.62 -10.19 -2.92
CA ASP A 373 28.72 -10.52 -1.81
C ASP A 373 27.28 -10.07 -2.08
N LEU A 374 27.10 -8.86 -2.63
CA LEU A 374 25.78 -8.33 -2.99
C LEU A 374 25.07 -9.24 -4.01
N TRP A 375 25.79 -9.59 -5.08
CA TRP A 375 25.24 -10.43 -6.15
C TRP A 375 25.06 -11.89 -5.69
N MET A 376 25.92 -12.39 -4.80
CA MET A 376 25.78 -13.71 -4.19
C MET A 376 24.49 -13.78 -3.35
N GLU A 377 24.25 -12.83 -2.45
CA GLU A 377 23.04 -12.80 -1.62
C GLU A 377 21.76 -12.72 -2.47
N ARG A 378 21.80 -11.89 -3.52
CA ARG A 378 20.69 -11.81 -4.50
C ARG A 378 20.47 -13.15 -5.21
N ASN A 379 21.51 -13.81 -5.69
CA ASN A 379 21.41 -15.11 -6.37
C ASN A 379 20.86 -16.19 -5.44
N THR A 380 21.28 -16.19 -4.18
CA THR A 380 20.77 -17.09 -3.14
C THR A 380 19.28 -16.82 -2.89
N ALA A 381 18.86 -15.55 -2.81
CA ALA A 381 17.45 -15.18 -2.68
C ALA A 381 16.60 -15.69 -3.86
N TYR A 382 17.05 -15.49 -5.10
CA TYR A 382 16.36 -16.04 -6.28
C TYR A 382 16.33 -17.57 -6.27
N SER A 383 17.39 -18.23 -5.81
CA SER A 383 17.42 -19.69 -5.69
C SER A 383 16.33 -20.19 -4.71
N HIS A 384 16.11 -19.51 -3.59
CA HIS A 384 14.99 -19.80 -2.69
C HIS A 384 13.63 -19.59 -3.35
N LEU A 385 13.44 -18.50 -4.09
CA LEU A 385 12.21 -18.24 -4.83
C LEU A 385 11.90 -19.35 -5.84
N PHE A 386 12.87 -19.71 -6.68
CA PHE A 386 12.65 -20.72 -7.70
C PHE A 386 12.46 -22.11 -7.12
N ALA A 387 13.11 -22.42 -5.99
CA ALA A 387 12.82 -23.64 -5.25
C ALA A 387 11.33 -23.71 -4.87
N GLU A 388 10.73 -22.64 -4.34
CA GLU A 388 9.29 -22.60 -4.02
C GLU A 388 8.39 -22.66 -5.27
N LEU A 389 8.72 -21.91 -6.32
CA LEU A 389 7.95 -21.91 -7.59
C LEU A 389 7.92 -23.29 -8.27
N THR A 390 8.98 -24.07 -8.07
CA THR A 390 9.13 -25.44 -8.59
C THR A 390 8.67 -26.52 -7.61
N GLN A 391 7.97 -26.18 -6.53
CA GLN A 391 7.33 -27.19 -5.69
C GLN A 391 5.95 -27.57 -6.24
N VAL A 392 5.69 -28.88 -6.32
CA VAL A 392 4.38 -29.43 -6.70
C VAL A 392 3.54 -29.66 -5.43
N ASP A 393 3.23 -28.58 -4.72
CA ASP A 393 2.23 -28.61 -3.64
C ASP A 393 1.02 -27.74 -3.99
N PRO A 394 -0.04 -28.31 -4.60
CA PRO A 394 -1.28 -27.59 -4.89
C PRO A 394 -2.02 -27.09 -3.65
N GLN A 395 -1.76 -27.65 -2.46
CA GLN A 395 -2.38 -27.25 -1.20
C GLN A 395 -1.58 -26.16 -0.47
N GLY A 396 -0.30 -26.02 -0.81
CA GLY A 396 0.60 -25.00 -0.30
C GLY A 396 0.18 -23.58 -0.72
N ASN A 397 0.71 -22.57 -0.02
CA ASN A 397 0.34 -21.17 -0.28
C ASN A 397 0.75 -20.70 -1.68
N TRP A 398 1.80 -21.29 -2.25
CA TRP A 398 2.27 -21.05 -3.62
C TRP A 398 1.34 -21.62 -4.70
N GLY A 399 0.45 -22.56 -4.34
CA GLY A 399 -0.48 -23.19 -5.29
C GLY A 399 -1.43 -22.18 -5.96
N THR A 400 -1.80 -21.11 -5.26
CA THR A 400 -2.70 -20.05 -5.76
C THR A 400 -2.01 -19.00 -6.64
N LEU A 401 -0.67 -18.98 -6.66
CA LEU A 401 0.08 -17.99 -7.41
C LEU A 401 -0.11 -18.23 -8.91
N LYS A 402 -0.48 -17.16 -9.63
CA LYS A 402 -0.73 -17.16 -11.08
C LYS A 402 0.31 -16.34 -11.83
N VAL A 403 0.82 -15.27 -11.20
CA VAL A 403 1.75 -14.33 -11.83
C VAL A 403 2.91 -14.05 -10.89
N PHE A 404 4.13 -14.22 -11.38
CA PHE A 404 5.34 -13.72 -10.74
C PHE A 404 5.99 -12.65 -11.63
N GLU A 405 6.36 -11.52 -11.04
CA GLU A 405 7.05 -10.43 -11.69
C GLU A 405 8.36 -10.09 -10.96
N SER A 406 9.47 -10.07 -11.69
CA SER A 406 10.76 -9.57 -11.22
C SER A 406 10.96 -8.13 -11.66
N GLY A 407 11.22 -7.23 -10.70
CA GLY A 407 11.68 -5.87 -10.95
C GLY A 407 13.15 -5.78 -11.36
N ASP A 408 13.88 -6.91 -11.38
CA ASP A 408 15.32 -6.98 -11.65
C ASP A 408 15.63 -7.42 -13.08
N ALA A 409 14.62 -7.56 -13.94
CA ALA A 409 14.74 -8.06 -15.31
C ALA A 409 15.67 -7.25 -16.22
N ALA A 410 16.05 -6.04 -15.80
CA ALA A 410 17.12 -5.27 -16.45
C ALA A 410 18.46 -6.03 -16.44
N ASP A 411 18.71 -6.87 -15.44
CA ASP A 411 19.79 -7.85 -15.46
C ASP A 411 19.34 -9.12 -16.20
N ARG A 412 19.53 -9.08 -17.52
CA ARG A 412 19.13 -10.17 -18.43
C ARG A 412 19.89 -11.46 -18.17
N GLU A 413 21.14 -11.42 -17.70
CA GLU A 413 21.92 -12.65 -17.47
C GLU A 413 21.30 -13.47 -16.34
N SER A 414 21.02 -12.82 -15.21
CA SER A 414 20.40 -13.47 -14.06
C SER A 414 18.98 -13.94 -14.35
N TRP A 415 18.20 -13.13 -15.08
CA TRP A 415 16.87 -13.52 -15.54
C TRP A 415 16.91 -14.73 -16.48
N ASN A 416 17.85 -14.78 -17.43
CA ASN A 416 17.95 -15.88 -18.37
C ASN A 416 18.36 -17.20 -17.67
N MET A 417 19.30 -17.16 -16.74
CA MET A 417 19.68 -18.34 -15.95
C MET A 417 18.48 -18.91 -15.16
N ALA A 418 17.66 -18.03 -14.58
CA ALA A 418 16.44 -18.41 -13.88
C ALA A 418 15.40 -19.05 -14.82
N VAL A 419 15.21 -18.48 -16.01
CA VAL A 419 14.32 -19.05 -17.04
C VAL A 419 14.83 -20.41 -17.54
N GLU A 420 16.15 -20.57 -17.69
CA GLU A 420 16.76 -21.85 -18.04
C GLU A 420 16.55 -22.90 -16.95
N PHE A 421 16.71 -22.51 -15.67
CA PHE A 421 16.42 -23.38 -14.53
C PHE A 421 14.96 -23.86 -14.54
N LEU A 422 14.00 -22.96 -14.80
CA LEU A 422 12.59 -23.34 -14.95
C LEU A 422 12.36 -24.28 -16.13
N LYS A 423 12.99 -24.06 -17.29
CA LYS A 423 12.90 -24.96 -18.45
C LYS A 423 13.48 -26.35 -18.17
N GLN A 424 14.49 -26.43 -17.31
CA GLN A 424 15.10 -27.71 -16.89
C GLN A 424 14.28 -28.40 -15.80
N SER A 425 13.49 -27.66 -15.02
CA SER A 425 12.56 -28.23 -14.07
C SER A 425 11.44 -28.98 -14.82
N GLU A 426 10.98 -30.12 -14.30
CA GLU A 426 9.90 -30.93 -14.90
C GLU A 426 8.52 -30.23 -14.82
N ILE A 427 8.47 -28.98 -14.36
CA ILE A 427 7.25 -28.21 -14.11
C ILE A 427 6.98 -27.29 -15.31
N THR A 428 5.95 -27.67 -16.05
CA THR A 428 5.62 -27.09 -17.36
C THR A 428 4.53 -26.01 -17.31
N ASN A 429 3.97 -25.73 -16.13
CA ASN A 429 2.85 -24.79 -16.01
C ASN A 429 3.30 -23.32 -15.95
N TRP A 430 4.59 -22.99 -15.81
CA TRP A 430 5.06 -21.60 -15.85
C TRP A 430 5.59 -21.22 -17.24
N VAL A 431 5.09 -20.13 -17.80
CA VAL A 431 5.51 -19.59 -19.10
C VAL A 431 5.99 -18.15 -18.94
N VAL A 432 7.06 -17.80 -19.64
CA VAL A 432 7.56 -16.42 -19.74
C VAL A 432 6.63 -15.62 -20.66
N GLU A 433 5.87 -14.67 -20.11
CA GLU A 433 5.02 -13.76 -20.89
C GLU A 433 5.84 -12.63 -21.52
N ARG A 434 6.75 -12.06 -20.74
CA ARG A 434 7.69 -10.99 -21.12
C ARG A 434 8.93 -11.02 -20.22
N ASP A 435 9.97 -10.25 -20.57
CA ASP A 435 11.15 -10.08 -19.71
C ASP A 435 10.70 -9.68 -18.30
N GLY A 436 11.11 -10.45 -17.30
CA GLY A 436 10.73 -10.26 -15.89
C GLY A 436 9.35 -10.77 -15.49
N SER A 437 8.60 -11.49 -16.33
CA SER A 437 7.25 -11.96 -15.99
C SER A 437 7.03 -13.44 -16.32
N LEU A 438 6.55 -14.18 -15.32
CA LEU A 438 6.11 -15.57 -15.42
C LEU A 438 4.62 -15.67 -15.14
N VAL A 439 3.90 -16.40 -15.98
CA VAL A 439 2.46 -16.65 -15.86
C VAL A 439 2.21 -18.15 -15.83
N LYS A 440 1.34 -18.59 -14.92
CA LYS A 440 0.92 -19.98 -14.80
C LYS A 440 -0.16 -20.29 -15.84
N VAL A 441 0.11 -21.24 -16.74
CA VAL A 441 -0.84 -21.78 -17.72
C VAL A 441 -1.78 -22.74 -16.99
N GLY A 442 -3.08 -22.55 -17.14
CA GLY A 442 -4.08 -23.42 -16.52
C GLY A 442 -4.26 -24.74 -17.27
N GLU A 443 -4.44 -25.83 -16.52
CA GLU A 443 -5.53 -26.81 -16.68
C GLU A 443 -6.11 -27.08 -18.09
N ASP A 444 -6.93 -26.12 -18.51
CA ASP A 444 -7.80 -26.22 -19.67
C ASP A 444 -7.03 -25.82 -20.93
N GLY A 445 -6.40 -26.83 -21.53
CA GLY A 445 -5.91 -26.75 -22.89
C GLY A 445 -7.01 -26.27 -23.85
N ASP A 446 -6.65 -25.36 -24.73
CA ASP A 446 -7.39 -24.89 -25.91
C ASP A 446 -8.14 -23.54 -25.85
N ASP A 447 -7.81 -22.68 -24.88
CA ASP A 447 -7.86 -21.24 -25.15
C ASP A 447 -6.45 -20.80 -25.60
N LYS A 448 -6.27 -20.58 -26.91
CA LYS A 448 -5.33 -19.53 -27.39
C LYS A 448 -5.44 -18.35 -26.44
N PRO A 449 -4.36 -17.61 -26.09
CA PRO A 449 -4.43 -16.51 -25.14
C PRO A 449 -5.54 -15.57 -25.60
N ALA A 450 -6.71 -15.77 -25.02
CA ALA A 450 -7.84 -14.95 -25.32
C ALA A 450 -7.38 -13.64 -24.70
N ALA A 451 -7.33 -12.60 -25.52
CA ALA A 451 -7.47 -11.24 -25.07
C ALA A 451 -8.85 -11.09 -24.38
N ARG A 452 -9.12 -11.89 -23.35
CA ARG A 452 -10.02 -11.55 -22.27
C ARG A 452 -9.24 -10.49 -21.54
N SER A 453 -9.56 -9.24 -21.91
CA SER A 453 -9.17 -8.07 -21.16
C SER A 453 -9.17 -8.44 -19.68
N ALA A 454 -7.98 -8.52 -19.09
CA ALA A 454 -7.83 -8.36 -17.67
C ALA A 454 -8.76 -7.20 -17.32
N GLY A 455 -9.84 -7.50 -16.58
CA GLY A 455 -10.90 -6.53 -16.31
C GLY A 455 -10.21 -5.25 -15.91
N SER A 456 -10.48 -4.18 -16.65
CA SER A 456 -9.80 -2.88 -16.62
C SER A 456 -9.39 -2.46 -15.20
N VAL A 457 -8.22 -2.93 -14.76
CA VAL A 457 -7.53 -2.46 -13.56
C VAL A 457 -6.31 -1.73 -14.11
N VAL A 458 -6.60 -0.51 -14.54
CA VAL A 458 -5.65 0.61 -14.65
C VAL A 458 -4.26 0.25 -15.19
N HIS A 459 -4.22 -0.28 -16.41
CA HIS A 459 -3.00 -0.36 -17.23
C HIS A 459 -2.44 1.03 -17.63
N HIS A 460 -3.02 2.13 -17.13
CA HIS A 460 -2.60 3.50 -17.44
C HIS A 460 -1.60 4.10 -16.43
N LEU A 461 -1.09 3.30 -15.48
CA LEU A 461 -0.21 3.76 -14.40
C LEU A 461 1.20 3.14 -14.38
N LEU A 462 1.52 2.25 -15.32
CA LEU A 462 2.88 1.76 -15.53
C LEU A 462 3.42 2.43 -16.79
N GLY A 463 4.43 3.28 -16.63
CA GLY A 463 5.10 3.97 -17.73
C GLY A 463 5.81 2.97 -18.63
N ASP A 464 5.39 2.95 -19.89
CA ASP A 464 6.09 2.28 -20.97
C ASP A 464 7.32 3.13 -21.33
N GLU A 465 8.51 2.71 -20.91
CA GLU A 465 9.78 3.31 -21.37
C GLU A 465 10.44 2.38 -22.40
N SER A 466 9.91 2.41 -23.62
CA SER A 466 10.66 2.00 -24.81
C SER A 466 10.65 3.14 -25.81
N LEU A 467 11.54 4.13 -25.63
CA LEU A 467 11.91 5.04 -26.71
C LEU A 467 13.44 5.16 -26.76
N SER A 468 13.98 4.62 -27.84
CA SER A 468 15.34 4.73 -28.32
C SER A 468 15.77 6.21 -28.45
N VAL A 469 16.90 6.55 -27.84
CA VAL A 469 17.55 7.86 -27.96
C VAL A 469 18.49 7.86 -29.17
N PRO A 470 18.38 8.81 -30.13
CA PRO A 470 19.47 9.12 -31.04
C PRO A 470 20.47 10.11 -30.41
N LEU A 471 21.74 9.87 -30.69
CA LEU A 471 22.91 10.65 -30.29
C LEU A 471 22.91 12.12 -30.77
N LEU A 472 23.58 12.96 -29.96
CA LEU A 472 24.27 14.24 -30.26
C LEU A 472 23.48 15.55 -30.38
N SER A 473 23.74 16.50 -29.47
CA SER A 473 24.64 17.66 -29.71
C SER A 473 24.72 18.62 -28.49
N VAL A 474 25.92 19.15 -28.26
CA VAL A 474 26.34 20.04 -27.16
C VAL A 474 25.68 21.44 -27.25
N PRO A 475 25.21 22.06 -26.14
CA PRO A 475 24.77 23.46 -26.15
C PRO A 475 25.92 24.45 -25.82
N PRO A 476 25.90 25.68 -26.37
CA PRO A 476 26.90 26.73 -26.11
C PRO A 476 26.64 27.50 -24.79
N PRO A 477 27.60 28.34 -24.31
CA PRO A 477 27.62 28.85 -22.93
C PRO A 477 26.63 30.00 -22.68
N SER A 478 26.24 30.12 -21.41
CA SER A 478 25.26 31.06 -20.86
C SER A 478 25.73 32.54 -20.82
N PRO A 479 24.81 33.52 -20.89
CA PRO A 479 25.07 34.93 -20.59
C PRO A 479 24.90 35.27 -19.08
N PRO A 480 25.42 36.44 -18.61
CA PRO A 480 25.63 36.76 -17.19
C PRO A 480 24.35 37.28 -16.47
N PRO A 481 24.38 37.48 -15.13
CA PRO A 481 23.18 37.53 -14.31
C PRO A 481 22.51 38.92 -14.32
N CYS A 482 21.21 38.95 -14.57
CA CYS A 482 20.37 40.12 -14.25
C CYS A 482 19.83 39.99 -12.83
N LEU A 483 20.16 40.99 -12.01
CA LEU A 483 19.68 41.25 -10.67
C LEU A 483 18.20 41.65 -10.65
N THR A 484 17.58 41.47 -9.47
CA THR A 484 16.29 41.99 -8.97
C THR A 484 15.02 41.32 -9.50
N LEU A 485 14.01 40.96 -8.71
CA LEU A 485 13.57 41.41 -7.37
C LEU A 485 12.93 40.23 -6.60
N ASP A 486 13.31 40.09 -5.33
CA ASP A 486 12.54 39.38 -4.30
C ASP A 486 11.14 40.01 -4.18
N PHE A 487 10.09 39.22 -4.39
CA PHE A 487 8.85 39.28 -3.60
C PHE A 487 7.98 38.06 -3.95
N CYS A 488 7.26 37.54 -2.94
CA CYS A 488 6.39 36.35 -2.97
C CYS A 488 7.08 34.99 -2.75
N ARG A 489 7.82 34.91 -1.64
CA ARG A 489 7.96 33.71 -0.83
C ARG A 489 6.61 33.29 -0.21
N HIS A 490 6.41 31.96 -0.12
CA HIS A 490 5.45 31.24 0.75
C HIS A 490 3.96 31.18 0.34
N VAL A 491 3.63 30.18 -0.50
CA VAL A 491 2.42 29.37 -0.29
C VAL A 491 2.83 27.89 -0.29
N SER A 492 3.67 27.54 0.68
CA SER A 492 3.52 26.26 1.35
C SER A 492 2.28 26.43 2.23
N LEU A 493 1.22 25.66 2.01
CA LEU A 493 0.16 25.50 3.01
C LEU A 493 0.75 24.69 4.17
N VAL A 494 1.59 25.37 4.96
CA VAL A 494 1.87 25.04 6.35
C VAL A 494 0.66 25.60 7.11
N TYR A 495 -0.23 24.73 7.53
CA TYR A 495 -1.23 25.08 8.53
C TYR A 495 -0.46 25.26 9.85
N SER A 496 -0.17 26.51 10.24
CA SER A 496 0.17 26.81 11.64
C SER A 496 -1.14 27.00 12.40
N SER A 497 -1.45 26.07 13.30
CA SER A 497 -2.51 26.27 14.29
C SER A 497 -2.05 27.34 15.28
N GLY A 498 -2.75 28.48 15.30
CA GLY A 498 -2.56 29.53 16.29
C GLY A 498 -3.90 30.12 16.69
N THR A 499 -4.48 29.56 17.74
CA THR A 499 -4.91 30.24 18.98
C THR A 499 -4.98 29.20 20.08
#